data_AF-A0A933BID7-F1
#
_entry.id   AF-A0A933BID7-F1
#
_cell.length_a   1.000
_cell.length_b   1.000
_cell.length_c   1.000
_cell.angle_alpha   90.00
_cell.angle_beta   90.00
_cell.angle_gamma   90.00
#
_symmetry.space_group_name_H-M   'P 1'
#
loop_
_entity.id
_entity.type
_entity.pdbx_description
1 polymer ?
#
loop_
_entity_poly.entity_id
_entity_poly.type
_entity_poly.pdbx_seq_one_letter_code
_entity_poly.pdbx_strand_id
1 'polypeptide(L)'
;MSPAWKSLKKGARTIEEFLERWDPEPDPKEPVYDPVHFGAALLLFLVGVGALYWLLWTLLVYEGGIFLKAQAACDVLFTSKTLADYGYEAAPYAMGAFEGWLANVIALALSALALAGLHRIYWDAARRHRQEK
;
A
#
# COMPACT_ATOMS: atom_id res chain seq x y z
N MET A 1 19.65 59.68 5.06
CA MET A 1 19.32 58.29 4.68
C MET A 1 18.00 58.29 3.92
N SER A 2 17.99 57.76 2.68
CA SER A 2 16.79 57.79 1.84
C SER A 2 15.68 56.87 2.37
N PRO A 3 14.40 57.19 2.11
CA PRO A 3 13.27 56.33 2.48
C PRO A 3 13.40 54.91 1.90
N ALA A 4 13.94 54.79 0.69
CA ALA A 4 14.20 53.51 0.03
C ALA A 4 15.13 52.60 0.85
N TRP A 5 16.16 53.16 1.48
CA TRP A 5 17.12 52.42 2.29
C TRP A 5 16.50 51.86 3.59
N LYS A 6 15.57 52.62 4.21
CA LYS A 6 14.85 52.14 5.39
C LYS A 6 13.89 51.00 5.04
N SER A 7 13.24 51.08 3.88
CA SER A 7 12.32 50.04 3.39
C SER A 7 13.06 48.73 3.06
N LEU A 8 14.23 48.83 2.43
CA LEU A 8 15.11 47.68 2.17
C LEU A 8 15.56 46.98 3.45
N LYS A 9 16.02 47.74 4.46
CA LYS A 9 16.42 47.15 5.75
C LYS A 9 15.27 46.46 6.47
N LYS A 10 14.07 47.02 6.39
CA LYS A 10 12.89 46.41 7.01
C LYS A 10 12.51 45.11 6.31
N GLY A 11 12.56 45.08 4.97
CA GLY A 11 12.33 43.85 4.20
C GLY A 11 13.35 42.76 4.48
N ALA A 12 14.64 43.11 4.53
CA ALA A 12 15.71 42.16 4.88
C ALA A 12 15.51 41.56 6.27
N ARG A 13 15.18 42.41 7.26
CA ARG A 13 14.92 41.95 8.63
C ARG A 13 13.69 41.05 8.75
N THR A 14 12.63 41.31 7.99
CA THR A 14 11.46 40.41 7.97
C THR A 14 11.76 39.07 7.31
N ILE A 15 12.69 39.04 6.35
CA ILE A 15 13.16 37.78 5.74
C ILE A 15 14.04 37.02 6.75
N GLU A 16 14.92 37.69 7.47
CA GLU A 16 15.72 37.08 8.55
C GLU A 16 14.82 36.51 9.66
N GLU A 17 13.87 37.30 10.18
CA GLU A 17 12.90 36.84 11.19
C GLU A 17 12.02 35.68 10.67
N PHE A 18 11.71 35.65 9.36
CA PHE A 18 11.03 34.53 8.73
C PHE A 18 11.93 33.28 8.66
N LEU A 19 13.19 33.42 8.26
CA LEU A 19 14.13 32.30 8.15
C LEU A 19 14.49 31.72 9.53
N GLU A 20 14.70 32.55 10.55
CA GLU A 20 14.92 32.11 11.94
C GLU A 20 13.72 31.34 12.50
N ARG A 21 12.50 31.62 12.04
CA ARG A 21 11.31 30.84 12.42
C ARG A 21 11.31 29.43 11.83
N TRP A 22 11.96 29.22 10.69
CA TRP A 22 12.05 27.94 10.01
C TRP A 22 13.29 27.13 10.42
N ASP A 23 14.26 27.76 11.09
CA ASP A 23 15.44 27.12 11.66
C ASP A 23 15.54 27.44 13.16
N PRO A 24 14.57 26.99 13.98
CA PRO A 24 14.65 27.15 15.42
C PRO A 24 15.93 26.47 15.92
N GLU A 25 16.54 27.06 16.94
CA GLU A 25 17.74 26.51 17.58
C GLU A 25 17.53 25.02 17.90
N PRO A 26 18.41 24.11 17.44
CA PRO A 26 18.13 22.68 17.44
C PRO A 26 17.84 22.21 18.87
N ASP A 27 16.59 21.84 19.14
CA ASP A 27 16.19 21.32 20.45
C ASP A 27 16.97 20.03 20.68
N PRO A 28 17.78 19.91 21.75
CA PRO A 28 18.51 18.68 22.07
C PRO A 28 17.62 17.44 22.24
N LYS A 29 16.30 17.63 22.38
CA LYS A 29 15.30 16.57 22.50
C LYS A 29 14.66 16.17 21.17
N GLU A 30 14.90 16.90 20.09
CA GLU A 30 14.36 16.53 18.78
C GLU A 30 15.08 15.28 18.24
N PRO A 31 14.33 14.30 17.69
CA PRO A 31 14.95 13.16 17.04
C PRO A 31 15.76 13.64 15.84
N VAL A 32 17.06 13.34 15.83
CA VAL A 32 17.96 13.67 14.71
C VAL A 32 17.50 12.93 13.46
N TYR A 33 17.34 13.65 12.35
CA TYR A 33 17.04 13.05 11.05
C TYR A 33 18.16 12.08 10.65
N ASP A 34 17.80 10.80 10.50
CA ASP A 34 18.69 9.79 9.95
C ASP A 34 18.32 9.48 8.49
N PRO A 35 19.13 9.93 7.51
CA PRO A 35 18.85 9.72 6.09
C PRO A 35 18.80 8.24 5.71
N VAL A 36 19.53 7.37 6.43
CA VAL A 36 19.53 5.92 6.18
C VAL A 36 18.19 5.32 6.59
N HIS A 37 17.67 5.70 7.77
CA HIS A 37 16.35 5.26 8.22
C HIS A 37 15.25 5.74 7.27
N PHE A 38 15.31 7.01 6.84
CA PHE A 38 14.35 7.56 5.89
C PHE A 38 14.41 6.82 4.54
N GLY A 39 15.60 6.61 4.00
CA GLY A 39 15.79 5.87 2.74
C GLY A 39 15.29 4.44 2.83
N ALA A 40 15.57 3.74 3.93
CA ALA A 40 15.08 2.38 4.16
C ALA A 40 13.55 2.33 4.26
N ALA A 41 12.94 3.26 4.99
CA ALA A 41 11.48 3.37 5.10
C ALA A 41 10.81 3.61 3.73
N LEU A 42 11.37 4.51 2.92
CA LEU A 42 10.88 4.78 1.56
C LEU A 42 10.97 3.55 0.66
N LEU A 43 12.10 2.84 0.69
CA LEU A 43 12.28 1.61 -0.09
C LEU A 43 11.29 0.52 0.33
N LEU A 44 11.12 0.30 1.64
CA LEU A 44 10.15 -0.66 2.16
C LEU A 44 8.71 -0.27 1.76
N PHE A 45 8.39 1.01 1.78
CA PHE A 45 7.10 1.51 1.32
C PHE A 45 6.86 1.21 -0.15
N LEU A 46 7.82 1.52 -1.03
CA LEU A 46 7.72 1.25 -2.47
C LEU A 46 7.58 -0.25 -2.76
N VAL A 47 8.39 -1.08 -2.11
CA VAL A 47 8.29 -2.54 -2.23
C VAL A 47 6.94 -3.04 -1.75
N GLY A 48 6.44 -2.52 -0.62
CA GLY A 48 5.12 -2.87 -0.09
C GLY A 48 3.99 -2.52 -1.04
N VAL A 49 3.97 -1.29 -1.58
CA VAL A 49 2.98 -0.86 -2.57
C VAL A 49 3.07 -1.70 -3.85
N GLY A 50 4.28 -1.96 -4.35
CA GLY A 50 4.48 -2.78 -5.54
C GLY A 50 4.01 -4.22 -5.35
N ALA A 51 4.30 -4.83 -4.19
CA ALA A 51 3.83 -6.17 -3.86
C ALA A 51 2.30 -6.23 -3.76
N LEU A 52 1.67 -5.26 -3.10
CA LEU A 52 0.22 -5.17 -3.02
C LEU A 52 -0.44 -4.97 -4.39
N TYR A 53 0.16 -4.13 -5.24
CA TYR A 53 -0.29 -3.93 -6.62
C TYR A 53 -0.29 -5.25 -7.39
N TRP A 54 0.83 -5.98 -7.37
CA TRP A 54 0.95 -7.25 -8.09
C TRP A 54 0.03 -8.33 -7.53
N LEU A 55 -0.17 -8.39 -6.21
CA LEU A 55 -1.12 -9.31 -5.58
C LEU A 55 -2.56 -9.02 -6.02
N LEU A 56 -2.99 -7.75 -5.97
CA LEU A 56 -4.33 -7.35 -6.37
C LEU A 56 -4.55 -7.52 -7.87
N TRP A 57 -3.56 -7.17 -8.70
CA TRP A 57 -3.64 -7.38 -10.14
C TRP A 57 -3.72 -8.87 -10.48
N THR A 58 -2.91 -9.71 -9.82
CA THR A 58 -2.97 -11.17 -9.98
C THR A 58 -4.31 -11.73 -9.51
N LEU A 59 -4.88 -11.19 -8.43
CA LEU A 59 -6.16 -11.66 -7.91
C LEU A 59 -7.35 -11.25 -8.80
N LEU A 60 -7.35 -10.02 -9.30
CA LEU A 60 -8.52 -9.38 -9.90
C LEU A 60 -8.49 -9.32 -11.43
N VAL A 61 -7.31 -9.36 -12.05
CA VAL A 61 -7.14 -9.11 -13.50
C VAL A 61 -6.51 -10.29 -14.21
N TYR A 62 -5.45 -10.88 -13.65
CA TYR A 62 -4.70 -11.98 -14.29
C TYR A 62 -5.62 -13.15 -14.68
N GLU A 63 -5.57 -13.52 -15.97
CA GLU A 63 -6.39 -14.57 -16.59
C GLU A 63 -7.89 -14.42 -16.30
N GLY A 64 -8.40 -13.19 -16.35
CA GLY A 64 -9.82 -12.88 -16.09
C GLY A 64 -10.19 -12.75 -14.61
N GLY A 65 -9.22 -12.90 -13.70
CA GLY A 65 -9.38 -12.68 -12.27
C GLY A 65 -10.24 -13.72 -11.55
N ILE A 66 -10.41 -13.52 -10.24
CA ILE A 66 -11.11 -14.47 -9.37
C ILE A 66 -12.64 -14.42 -9.52
N PHE A 67 -13.23 -13.28 -9.91
CA PHE A 67 -14.69 -13.15 -9.98
C PHE A 67 -15.30 -14.01 -11.08
N LEU A 68 -14.68 -14.03 -12.27
CA LEU A 68 -15.13 -14.86 -13.38
C LEU A 68 -15.06 -16.35 -13.01
N LYS A 69 -14.00 -16.75 -12.32
CA LYS A 69 -13.82 -18.12 -11.81
C LYS A 69 -14.81 -18.48 -10.72
N ALA A 70 -15.06 -17.57 -9.78
CA ALA A 70 -16.03 -17.76 -8.72
C ALA A 70 -17.44 -17.92 -9.30
N GLN A 71 -17.80 -17.09 -10.29
CA GLN A 71 -19.08 -17.23 -10.99
C GLN A 71 -19.18 -18.57 -11.73
N ALA A 72 -18.16 -18.95 -12.52
CA ALA A 72 -18.15 -20.24 -13.23
C ALA A 72 -18.24 -21.43 -12.25
N ALA A 73 -17.53 -21.36 -11.11
CA ALA A 73 -17.61 -22.36 -10.06
C ALA A 73 -19.00 -22.44 -9.43
N CYS A 74 -19.62 -21.30 -9.09
CA CYS A 74 -20.99 -21.26 -8.57
C CYS A 74 -21.98 -21.85 -9.57
N ASP A 75 -21.86 -21.49 -10.85
CA ASP A 75 -22.72 -22.01 -11.90
C ASP A 75 -22.59 -23.54 -12.02
N VAL A 76 -21.39 -24.09 -11.97
CA VAL A 76 -21.18 -25.54 -12.02
C VAL A 76 -21.69 -26.24 -10.76
N LEU A 77 -21.59 -25.60 -9.59
CA LEU A 77 -22.02 -26.19 -8.32
C LEU A 77 -23.54 -26.14 -8.11
N PHE A 78 -24.21 -25.07 -8.58
CA PHE A 78 -25.61 -24.80 -8.28
C PHE A 78 -26.55 -24.92 -9.49
N THR A 79 -26.02 -25.14 -10.70
CA THR A 79 -26.82 -25.30 -11.91
C THR A 79 -26.45 -26.58 -12.66
N SER A 80 -27.07 -26.83 -13.82
CA SER A 80 -26.74 -27.96 -14.69
C SER A 80 -25.55 -27.72 -15.61
N LYS A 81 -24.86 -26.58 -15.49
CA LYS A 81 -23.65 -26.30 -16.27
C LYS A 81 -22.50 -27.19 -15.82
N THR A 82 -21.64 -27.51 -16.76
CA THR A 82 -20.44 -28.35 -16.58
C THR A 82 -19.19 -27.51 -16.76
N LEU A 83 -18.03 -28.05 -16.36
CA LEU A 83 -16.74 -27.41 -16.60
C LEU A 83 -16.46 -27.20 -18.11
N ALA A 84 -16.97 -28.11 -18.95
CA ALA A 84 -16.83 -28.02 -20.41
C ALA A 84 -17.56 -26.82 -21.01
N ASP A 85 -18.68 -26.39 -20.41
CA ASP A 85 -19.41 -25.18 -20.83
C ASP A 85 -18.59 -23.89 -20.61
N TYR A 86 -17.51 -23.99 -19.83
CA TYR A 86 -16.55 -22.93 -19.54
C TYR A 86 -15.19 -23.14 -20.23
N GLY A 87 -15.11 -24.05 -21.21
CA GLY A 87 -13.90 -24.30 -22.01
C GLY A 87 -12.85 -25.16 -21.31
N TYR A 88 -13.23 -25.91 -20.27
CA TYR A 88 -12.32 -26.85 -19.62
C TYR A 88 -12.24 -28.18 -20.38
N GLU A 89 -11.09 -28.47 -20.98
CA GLU A 89 -10.88 -29.67 -21.82
C GLU A 89 -10.16 -30.81 -21.07
N ALA A 90 -10.12 -30.75 -19.73
CA ALA A 90 -9.37 -31.70 -18.89
C ALA A 90 -7.86 -31.78 -19.18
N ALA A 91 -7.31 -30.77 -19.86
CA ALA A 91 -5.88 -30.62 -20.12
C ALA A 91 -5.33 -29.41 -19.35
N PRO A 92 -4.10 -29.48 -18.77
CA PRO A 92 -3.53 -28.40 -17.96
C PRO A 92 -3.36 -27.05 -18.69
N TYR A 93 -3.28 -27.09 -20.02
CA TYR A 93 -3.11 -25.92 -20.89
C TYR A 93 -4.41 -25.42 -21.53
N ALA A 94 -5.53 -26.08 -21.26
CA ALA A 94 -6.85 -25.74 -21.79
C ALA A 94 -7.86 -25.81 -20.65
N MET A 95 -7.75 -24.85 -19.73
CA MET A 95 -8.62 -24.77 -18.55
C MET A 95 -9.73 -23.73 -18.70
N GLY A 96 -9.78 -23.03 -19.84
CA GLY A 96 -10.83 -22.08 -20.19
C GLY A 96 -10.97 -20.99 -19.14
N ALA A 97 -12.19 -20.79 -18.62
CA ALA A 97 -12.47 -19.80 -17.57
C ALA A 97 -11.62 -19.98 -16.29
N PHE A 98 -11.07 -21.17 -16.04
CA PHE A 98 -10.27 -21.50 -14.86
C PHE A 98 -8.76 -21.31 -15.07
N GLU A 99 -8.32 -20.78 -16.21
CA GLU A 99 -6.90 -20.46 -16.43
C GLU A 99 -6.36 -19.52 -15.35
N GLY A 100 -5.16 -19.84 -14.82
CA GLY A 100 -4.55 -19.05 -13.76
C GLY A 100 -5.22 -19.14 -12.39
N TRP A 101 -6.18 -20.05 -12.16
CA TRP A 101 -6.91 -20.15 -10.87
C TRP A 101 -5.96 -20.28 -9.67
N LEU A 102 -4.89 -21.05 -9.80
CA LEU A 102 -3.93 -21.27 -8.72
C LEU A 102 -3.22 -19.96 -8.34
N ALA A 103 -2.89 -19.13 -9.33
CA ALA A 103 -2.30 -17.81 -9.08
C ALA A 103 -3.29 -16.89 -8.36
N ASN A 104 -4.57 -16.89 -8.76
CA ASN A 104 -5.61 -16.11 -8.08
C ASN A 104 -5.78 -16.58 -6.62
N VAL A 105 -5.79 -17.90 -6.36
CA VAL A 105 -5.92 -18.46 -5.01
C VAL A 105 -4.72 -18.12 -4.13
N ILE A 106 -3.50 -18.24 -4.65
CA ILE A 106 -2.28 -17.84 -3.92
C ILE A 106 -2.30 -16.34 -3.62
N ALA A 107 -2.68 -15.51 -4.60
CA ALA A 107 -2.80 -14.07 -4.42
C ALA A 107 -3.86 -13.71 -3.35
N LEU A 108 -4.99 -14.41 -3.32
CA LEU A 108 -6.01 -14.25 -2.29
C LEU A 108 -5.46 -14.60 -0.89
N ALA A 109 -4.78 -15.73 -0.77
CA ALA A 109 -4.21 -16.19 0.50
C ALA A 109 -3.16 -15.19 1.03
N LEU A 110 -2.24 -14.73 0.18
CA LEU A 110 -1.24 -13.74 0.55
C LEU A 110 -1.86 -12.38 0.91
N SER A 111 -2.90 -11.96 0.19
CA SER A 111 -3.64 -10.74 0.52
C SER A 111 -4.34 -10.86 1.88
N ALA A 112 -4.95 -12.01 2.18
CA ALA A 112 -5.57 -12.27 3.48
C ALA A 112 -4.53 -12.28 4.62
N LEU A 113 -3.34 -12.85 4.39
CA LEU A 113 -2.24 -12.81 5.35
C LEU A 113 -1.73 -11.39 5.60
N ALA A 114 -1.61 -10.57 4.55
CA ALA A 114 -1.24 -9.16 4.69
C ALA A 114 -2.27 -8.38 5.53
N LEU A 115 -3.56 -8.57 5.27
CA LEU A 115 -4.64 -7.97 6.05
C LEU A 115 -4.63 -8.45 7.51
N ALA A 116 -4.42 -9.74 7.75
CA ALA A 116 -4.33 -10.29 9.10
C ALA A 116 -3.14 -9.72 9.88
N GLY A 117 -1.99 -9.58 9.20
CA GLY A 117 -0.80 -8.93 9.75
C GLY A 117 -1.05 -7.48 10.14
N LEU A 118 -1.64 -6.69 9.24
CA LEU A 118 -2.01 -5.29 9.50
C LEU A 118 -3.01 -5.17 10.65
N HIS A 119 -4.05 -6.01 10.65
CA HIS A 119 -5.05 -6.02 11.70
C HIS A 119 -4.43 -6.34 13.07
N ARG A 120 -3.51 -7.30 13.13
CA ARG A 120 -2.76 -7.64 14.35
C ARG A 120 -1.95 -6.45 14.86
N ILE A 121 -1.16 -5.82 13.99
CA ILE A 121 -0.32 -4.66 14.35
C ILE A 121 -1.19 -3.52 14.91
N TYR A 122 -2.31 -3.23 14.23
CA TYR A 122 -3.26 -2.22 14.67
C TYR A 122 -3.84 -2.52 16.06
N TRP A 123 -4.27 -3.76 16.29
CA TRP A 123 -4.81 -4.19 17.58
C TRP A 123 -3.78 -4.14 18.71
N ASP A 124 -2.54 -4.55 18.43
CA ASP A 124 -1.44 -4.51 19.40
C ASP A 124 -1.11 -3.06 19.79
N ALA A 125 -1.06 -2.14 18.81
CA ALA A 125 -0.88 -0.71 19.07
C ALA A 125 -2.03 -0.12 19.90
N ALA A 126 -3.28 -0.46 19.57
CA ALA A 126 -4.46 0.01 20.31
C ALA A 126 -4.51 -0.52 21.75
N ARG A 127 -3.98 -1.72 22.02
CA ARG A 127 -3.87 -2.26 23.39
C ARG A 127 -2.84 -1.51 24.22
N ARG A 128 -1.66 -1.21 23.67
CA ARG A 128 -0.60 -0.47 24.37
C ARG A 128 -1.07 0.93 24.80
N HIS A 129 -1.71 1.66 23.89
CA HIS A 129 -2.25 2.99 24.18
C HIS A 129 -3.35 2.99 25.27
N ARG A 130 -4.03 1.87 25.50
CA ARG A 130 -5.01 1.73 26.61
C ARG A 130 -4.36 1.41 27.95
N GLN A 131 -3.13 0.88 27.98
CA GLN A 131 -2.39 0.58 29.20
C GLN A 131 -1.56 1.77 29.70
N GLU A 132 -1.25 2.71 28.82
CA GLU A 132 -0.53 3.96 29.12
C GLU A 132 -1.45 5.09 29.62
N LYS A 133 -2.77 4.88 29.61
CA LYS A 133 -3.79 5.78 30.19
C LYS A 133 -4.29 5.25 31.52
#